data_AF-A0A929VBF9-F1
#
_entry.id   AF-A0A929VBF9-F1
#
_cell.length_a   1.000
_cell.length_b   1.000
_cell.length_c   1.000
_cell.angle_alpha   90.00
_cell.angle_beta   90.00
_cell.angle_gamma   90.00
#
_symmetry.space_group_name_H-M   'P 1'
#
loop_
_entity.id
_entity.type
_entity.pdbx_description
1 polymer ?
#
loop_
_entity_poly.entity_id
_entity_poly.type
_entity_poly.pdbx_seq_one_letter_code
_entity_poly.pdbx_strand_id
1 'polypeptide(L)'
;MLNTKSEIEDQLEAAAKEWGGLTGATLNVYTIGSGAPSTEISARYAAGNAPALIMGDIQDIVTCVKSGYARDLKDQSWAKNGGLTYGYNKDGNLYSFPLCIEGRGLLYNKTAIEKTLGRDWDPSETKSMDDLKKLFDELVKGGMETPVALNQEDWSLAAHYLTLVYEEQGEKLEDGEKYIRALADGSEKIEDNARFKSLFDTFDLLMQYNSNREDPLAADYASNAADLAEGD
;
A
#
# COMPACT_ATOMS: atom_id res chain seq x y z
N MET A 1 4.92 6.63 -19.63
CA MET A 1 5.03 6.50 -18.18
C MET A 1 4.53 5.12 -17.82
N LEU A 2 5.37 4.33 -17.17
CA LEU A 2 4.93 3.12 -16.50
C LEU A 2 4.17 3.53 -15.23
N ASN A 3 2.90 3.15 -15.15
CA ASN A 3 2.03 3.38 -14.02
C ASN A 3 1.83 2.07 -13.24
N THR A 4 2.17 2.06 -11.95
CA THR A 4 1.99 0.89 -11.08
C THR A 4 0.69 0.95 -10.29
N LYS A 5 -0.15 1.97 -10.50
CA LYS A 5 -1.44 2.19 -9.83
C LYS A 5 -2.57 2.28 -10.86
N SER A 6 -3.09 1.13 -11.27
CA SER A 6 -4.12 1.05 -12.32
C SER A 6 -5.40 1.82 -11.97
N GLU A 7 -5.69 1.97 -10.69
CA GLU A 7 -6.87 2.65 -10.16
C GLU A 7 -6.93 4.14 -10.51
N ILE A 8 -5.78 4.75 -10.86
CA ILE A 8 -5.68 6.16 -11.23
C ILE A 8 -5.26 6.37 -12.68
N GLU A 9 -5.32 5.33 -13.53
CA GLU A 9 -4.88 5.38 -14.92
C GLU A 9 -5.61 6.48 -15.71
N ASP A 10 -6.95 6.52 -15.66
CA ASP A 10 -7.76 7.51 -16.36
C ASP A 10 -7.38 8.96 -15.98
N GLN A 11 -7.11 9.20 -14.69
CA GLN A 11 -6.72 10.52 -14.18
C GLN A 11 -5.32 10.90 -14.66
N LEU A 12 -4.39 9.94 -14.73
CA LEU A 12 -3.05 10.17 -15.28
C LEU A 12 -3.08 10.39 -16.79
N GLU A 13 -3.93 9.68 -17.54
CA GLU A 13 -4.13 9.91 -18.97
C GLU A 13 -4.71 11.30 -19.23
N ALA A 14 -5.68 11.73 -18.44
CA ALA A 14 -6.23 13.08 -18.52
C ALA A 14 -5.15 14.15 -18.26
N ALA A 15 -4.33 13.97 -17.22
CA ALA A 15 -3.22 14.86 -16.92
C ALA A 15 -2.16 14.87 -18.03
N ALA A 16 -1.84 13.72 -18.61
CA ALA A 16 -0.91 13.60 -19.73
C ALA A 16 -1.41 14.32 -20.98
N LYS A 17 -2.73 14.26 -21.26
CA LYS A 17 -3.36 14.97 -22.36
C LYS A 17 -3.32 16.49 -22.16
N GLU A 18 -3.61 16.97 -20.95
CA GLU A 18 -3.51 18.39 -20.61
C GLU A 18 -2.06 18.90 -20.79
N TRP A 19 -1.10 18.18 -20.21
CA TRP A 19 0.32 18.49 -20.36
C TRP A 19 0.77 18.49 -21.82
N GLY A 20 0.27 17.55 -22.63
CA GLY A 20 0.54 17.50 -24.06
C GLY A 20 -0.02 18.72 -24.81
N GLY A 21 -1.21 19.20 -24.45
CA GLY A 21 -1.79 20.42 -25.00
C GLY A 21 -0.96 21.69 -24.68
N LEU A 22 -0.32 21.74 -23.52
CA LEU A 22 0.52 22.86 -23.10
C LEU A 22 1.91 22.86 -23.74
N THR A 23 2.45 21.67 -24.01
CA THR A 23 3.86 21.51 -24.43
C THR A 23 4.03 21.12 -25.88
N GLY A 24 2.99 20.61 -26.53
CA GLY A 24 3.05 19.98 -27.85
C GLY A 24 3.68 18.58 -27.86
N ALA A 25 4.02 18.03 -26.69
CA ALA A 25 4.58 16.69 -26.55
C ALA A 25 3.48 15.64 -26.29
N THR A 26 3.85 14.36 -26.34
CA THR A 26 2.95 13.24 -26.01
C THR A 26 3.56 12.41 -24.89
N LEU A 27 2.75 12.12 -23.87
CA LEU A 27 3.09 11.20 -22.81
C LEU A 27 2.07 10.05 -22.82
N ASN A 28 2.52 8.86 -23.22
CA ASN A 28 1.68 7.66 -23.14
C ASN A 28 1.76 7.11 -21.72
N VAL A 29 0.62 6.92 -21.05
CA VAL A 29 0.51 6.22 -19.77
C VAL A 29 0.15 4.76 -20.07
N TYR A 30 0.69 3.83 -19.29
CA TYR A 30 0.32 2.42 -19.39
C TYR A 30 0.56 1.72 -18.06
N THR A 31 -0.25 0.71 -17.77
CA THR A 31 -0.18 -0.12 -16.58
C THR A 31 0.58 -1.42 -16.79
N ILE A 32 0.90 -2.09 -15.69
CA ILE A 32 1.43 -3.46 -15.69
C ILE A 32 0.24 -4.41 -15.63
N GLY A 33 0.10 -5.29 -16.63
CA GLY A 33 -1.01 -6.24 -16.67
C GLY A 33 -0.91 -7.37 -15.64
N SER A 34 0.31 -7.77 -15.26
CA SER A 34 0.57 -8.74 -14.18
C SER A 34 2.05 -8.74 -13.77
N GLY A 35 2.34 -9.15 -12.54
CA GLY A 35 3.70 -9.30 -12.02
C GLY A 35 4.26 -8.06 -11.31
N ALA A 36 5.45 -8.20 -10.74
CA ALA A 36 6.07 -7.15 -9.93
C ALA A 36 6.62 -5.99 -10.81
N PRO A 37 6.46 -4.72 -10.38
CA PRO A 37 7.01 -3.56 -11.08
C PRO A 37 8.50 -3.65 -11.40
N SER A 38 9.31 -4.09 -10.44
CA SER A 38 10.75 -4.29 -10.60
C SER A 38 11.12 -5.22 -11.77
N THR A 39 10.33 -6.27 -12.01
CA THR A 39 10.54 -7.21 -13.13
C THR A 39 10.26 -6.54 -14.47
N GLU A 40 9.15 -5.82 -14.59
CA GLU A 40 8.79 -5.08 -15.81
C GLU A 40 9.83 -4.00 -16.12
N ILE A 41 10.25 -3.22 -15.11
CA ILE A 41 11.30 -2.21 -15.25
C ILE A 41 12.58 -2.85 -15.80
N SER A 42 13.05 -3.93 -15.16
CA SER A 42 14.27 -4.63 -15.57
C SER A 42 14.18 -5.18 -17.00
N ALA A 43 13.02 -5.75 -17.38
CA ALA A 43 12.77 -6.26 -18.73
C ALA A 43 12.81 -5.14 -19.78
N ARG A 44 12.22 -3.98 -19.49
CA ARG A 44 12.22 -2.83 -20.40
C ARG A 44 13.60 -2.24 -20.63
N TYR A 45 14.41 -2.15 -19.55
CA TYR A 45 15.81 -1.74 -19.69
C TYR A 45 16.62 -2.74 -20.51
N ALA A 46 16.46 -4.05 -20.26
CA ALA A 46 17.14 -5.09 -21.04
C ALA A 46 16.74 -5.09 -22.52
N ALA A 47 15.48 -4.80 -22.83
CA ALA A 47 14.96 -4.70 -24.19
C ALA A 47 15.30 -3.37 -24.89
N GLY A 48 15.96 -2.42 -24.20
CA GLY A 48 16.29 -1.11 -24.76
C GLY A 48 15.07 -0.21 -25.00
N ASN A 49 13.94 -0.48 -24.34
CA ASN A 49 12.68 0.27 -24.47
C ASN A 49 12.18 0.79 -23.11
N ALA A 50 13.11 1.16 -22.22
CA ALA A 50 12.81 1.71 -20.92
C ALA A 50 11.86 2.94 -21.01
N PRO A 51 10.84 3.04 -20.14
CA PRO A 51 9.98 4.21 -20.09
C PRO A 51 10.74 5.45 -19.62
N ALA A 52 10.34 6.61 -20.14
CA ALA A 52 10.90 7.89 -19.71
C ALA A 52 10.55 8.26 -18.26
N LEU A 53 9.42 7.77 -17.75
CA LEU A 53 8.94 7.96 -16.38
C LEU A 53 8.45 6.62 -15.83
N ILE A 54 8.83 6.32 -14.60
CA ILE A 54 8.43 5.13 -13.85
C ILE A 54 7.78 5.61 -12.57
N MET A 55 6.51 5.24 -12.37
CA MET A 55 5.94 5.16 -11.03
C MET A 55 6.35 3.83 -10.43
N GLY A 56 6.73 3.83 -9.16
CA GLY A 56 7.10 2.63 -8.45
C GLY A 56 7.30 2.93 -6.97
N ASP A 57 7.35 1.86 -6.18
CA ASP A 57 7.58 1.98 -4.76
C ASP A 57 9.05 2.34 -4.49
N ILE A 58 9.35 2.68 -3.23
CA ILE A 58 10.70 3.11 -2.84
C ILE A 58 11.77 2.09 -3.24
N GLN A 59 11.48 0.79 -3.20
CA GLN A 59 12.42 -0.26 -3.57
C GLN A 59 12.69 -0.32 -5.09
N ASP A 60 11.70 0.00 -5.92
CA ASP A 60 11.89 0.11 -7.36
C ASP A 60 12.82 1.28 -7.69
N ILE A 61 12.64 2.42 -7.00
CA ILE A 61 13.51 3.60 -7.13
C ILE A 61 14.93 3.27 -6.67
N VAL A 62 15.09 2.63 -5.52
CA VAL A 62 16.41 2.17 -5.01
C VAL A 62 17.10 1.26 -6.03
N THR A 63 16.36 0.35 -6.64
CA THR A 63 16.87 -0.56 -7.69
C THR A 63 17.31 0.23 -8.92
N CYS A 64 16.50 1.19 -9.38
CA CYS A 64 16.87 2.06 -10.50
C CYS A 64 18.14 2.88 -10.21
N VAL A 65 18.30 3.38 -8.99
CA VAL A 65 19.53 4.10 -8.57
C VAL A 65 20.74 3.17 -8.59
N LYS A 66 20.63 1.97 -7.98
CA LYS A 66 21.73 0.98 -7.95
C LYS A 66 22.13 0.52 -9.35
N SER A 67 21.19 0.41 -10.27
CA SER A 67 21.42 0.00 -11.65
C SER A 67 21.89 1.15 -12.56
N GLY A 68 22.02 2.38 -12.04
CA GLY A 68 22.42 3.56 -12.84
C GLY A 68 21.34 4.04 -13.81
N TYR A 69 20.08 3.66 -13.57
CA TYR A 69 18.92 4.00 -14.41
C TYR A 69 18.27 5.32 -14.01
N ALA A 70 18.47 5.75 -12.76
CA ALA A 70 17.88 6.97 -12.22
C ALA A 70 18.74 8.21 -12.49
N ARG A 71 18.08 9.32 -12.86
CA ARG A 71 18.69 10.64 -13.02
C ARG A 71 18.62 11.40 -11.68
N ASP A 72 19.64 12.21 -11.36
CA ASP A 72 19.52 13.21 -10.29
C ASP A 72 18.56 14.34 -10.69
N LEU A 73 17.55 14.55 -9.86
CA LEU A 73 16.44 15.50 -10.04
C LEU A 73 16.54 16.69 -9.08
N LYS A 74 17.64 16.82 -8.33
CA LYS A 74 17.81 17.92 -7.37
C LYS A 74 17.81 19.31 -8.01
N ASP A 75 18.16 19.39 -9.29
CA ASP A 75 18.14 20.62 -10.10
C ASP A 75 16.73 21.05 -10.55
N GLN A 76 15.72 20.20 -10.36
CA GLN A 76 14.35 20.49 -10.79
C GLN A 76 13.68 21.54 -9.87
N SER A 77 12.87 22.42 -10.46
CA SER A 77 12.21 23.52 -9.73
C SER A 77 11.31 23.04 -8.59
N TRP A 78 10.70 21.87 -8.74
CA TRP A 78 9.83 21.25 -7.74
C TRP A 78 10.60 20.56 -6.61
N ALA A 79 11.92 20.37 -6.70
CA ALA A 79 12.70 19.64 -5.70
C ALA A 79 12.53 20.26 -4.29
N LYS A 80 12.48 21.59 -4.20
CA LYS A 80 12.26 22.31 -2.93
C LYS A 80 10.81 22.22 -2.42
N ASN A 81 9.86 21.87 -3.27
CA ASN A 81 8.45 21.75 -2.95
C ASN A 81 8.15 20.31 -2.51
N GLY A 82 8.73 19.89 -1.39
CA GLY A 82 8.52 18.56 -0.82
C GLY A 82 9.37 17.44 -1.42
N GLY A 83 9.98 17.61 -2.59
CA GLY A 83 10.87 16.61 -3.20
C GLY A 83 12.04 16.20 -2.30
N LEU A 84 12.76 17.18 -1.75
CA LEU A 84 13.87 16.94 -0.80
C LEU A 84 13.42 16.33 0.53
N THR A 85 12.14 16.42 0.87
CA THR A 85 11.59 15.90 2.13
C THR A 85 11.05 14.48 1.95
N TYR A 86 10.29 14.24 0.88
CA TYR A 86 9.49 13.01 0.71
C TYR A 86 9.97 12.13 -0.45
N GLY A 87 10.83 12.64 -1.33
CA GLY A 87 11.45 11.84 -2.39
C GLY A 87 12.58 10.95 -1.86
N TYR A 88 13.06 10.04 -2.70
CA TYR A 88 14.23 9.23 -2.38
C TYR A 88 15.50 10.08 -2.48
N ASN A 89 16.10 10.35 -1.33
CA ASN A 89 17.35 11.10 -1.23
C ASN A 89 18.48 10.16 -0.87
N LYS A 90 19.57 10.18 -1.65
CA LYS A 90 20.74 9.33 -1.41
C LYS A 90 22.01 10.09 -1.78
N ASP A 91 22.96 10.10 -0.85
CA ASP A 91 24.30 10.70 -1.01
C ASP A 91 24.26 12.17 -1.50
N GLY A 92 23.24 12.92 -1.03
CA GLY A 92 23.05 14.33 -1.35
C GLY A 92 22.28 14.63 -2.63
N ASN A 93 21.85 13.60 -3.37
CA ASN A 93 21.07 13.70 -4.62
C ASN A 93 19.60 13.31 -4.39
N LEU A 94 18.72 13.75 -5.30
CA LEU A 94 17.28 13.45 -5.27
C LEU A 94 16.92 12.59 -6.48
N TYR A 95 16.28 11.44 -6.28
CA TYR A 95 16.06 10.46 -7.36
C TYR A 95 14.59 10.17 -7.68
N SER A 96 13.64 10.76 -6.95
CA SER A 96 12.21 10.58 -7.26
C SER A 96 11.38 11.83 -6.97
N PHE A 97 10.29 11.95 -7.73
CA PHE A 97 9.20 12.84 -7.42
C PHE A 97 8.22 12.12 -6.46
N PRO A 98 7.93 12.66 -5.26
CA PRO A 98 7.01 12.04 -4.33
C PRO A 98 5.55 12.27 -4.79
N LEU A 99 4.99 11.30 -5.52
CA LEU A 99 3.63 11.42 -6.06
C LEU A 99 2.55 11.27 -4.99
N CYS A 100 2.70 10.29 -4.10
CA CYS A 100 1.74 10.03 -3.03
C CYS A 100 2.45 9.56 -1.76
N ILE A 101 1.78 9.78 -0.63
CA ILE A 101 2.11 9.19 0.67
C ILE A 101 0.97 8.25 1.01
N GLU A 102 1.30 7.04 1.45
CA GLU A 102 0.33 6.00 1.77
C GLU A 102 0.39 5.66 3.25
N GLY A 103 -0.78 5.35 3.80
CA GLY A 103 -0.94 4.87 5.16
C GLY A 103 -1.69 3.54 5.13
N ARG A 104 -1.39 2.68 6.10
CA ARG A 104 -2.06 1.39 6.28
C ARG A 104 -2.98 1.48 7.49
N GLY A 105 -4.15 0.87 7.39
CA GLY A 105 -5.14 0.86 8.46
C GLY A 105 -6.40 0.11 8.05
N LEU A 106 -7.36 0.05 8.98
CA LEU A 106 -8.70 -0.46 8.69
C LEU A 106 -9.53 0.66 8.08
N LEU A 107 -9.97 0.46 6.85
CA LEU A 107 -10.95 1.31 6.20
C LEU A 107 -12.34 0.86 6.65
N TYR A 108 -13.27 1.81 6.84
CA TYR A 108 -14.61 1.52 7.33
C TYR A 108 -15.66 2.41 6.66
N ASN A 109 -16.87 1.87 6.48
CA ASN A 109 -18.04 2.63 6.07
C ASN A 109 -18.83 3.07 7.29
N LYS A 110 -18.64 4.33 7.71
CA LYS A 110 -19.31 4.89 8.89
C LYS A 110 -20.84 4.81 8.77
N THR A 111 -21.38 5.13 7.60
CA THR A 111 -22.82 5.12 7.34
C THR A 111 -23.40 3.73 7.51
N ALA A 112 -22.73 2.70 7.00
CA ALA A 112 -23.16 1.31 7.14
C ALA A 112 -23.12 0.86 8.60
N ILE A 113 -22.04 1.19 9.32
CA ILE A 113 -21.90 0.91 10.76
C ILE A 113 -23.05 1.55 11.55
N GLU A 114 -23.28 2.86 11.39
CA GLU A 114 -24.31 3.59 12.15
C GLU A 114 -25.73 3.09 11.82
N LYS A 115 -26.00 2.78 10.55
CA LYS A 115 -27.27 2.20 10.11
C LYS A 115 -27.52 0.83 10.75
N THR A 116 -26.52 -0.03 10.78
CA THR A 116 -26.61 -1.38 11.37
C THR A 116 -26.74 -1.33 12.90
N LEU A 117 -26.00 -0.43 13.55
CA LEU A 117 -26.09 -0.24 15.01
C LEU A 117 -27.37 0.50 15.44
N GLY A 118 -28.00 1.26 14.53
CA GLY A 118 -29.14 2.11 14.84
C GLY A 118 -28.79 3.31 15.73
N ARG A 119 -27.51 3.73 15.74
CA ARG A 119 -26.98 4.86 16.53
C ARG A 119 -25.76 5.47 15.85
N ASP A 120 -25.42 6.68 16.26
CA ASP A 120 -24.13 7.30 15.92
C ASP A 120 -22.97 6.48 16.50
N TRP A 121 -21.86 6.47 15.78
CA TRP A 121 -20.64 5.76 16.17
C TRP A 121 -19.39 6.61 15.85
N ASP A 122 -18.52 6.73 16.85
CA ASP A 122 -17.22 7.36 16.71
C ASP A 122 -16.10 6.30 16.66
N PRO A 123 -15.20 6.31 15.67
CA PRO A 123 -14.05 5.39 15.61
C PRO A 123 -13.19 5.42 16.88
N SER A 124 -13.14 6.55 17.59
CA SER A 124 -12.43 6.68 18.86
C SER A 124 -13.07 5.87 19.99
N GLU A 125 -14.26 5.29 19.83
CA GLU A 125 -14.81 4.28 20.74
C GLU A 125 -14.05 2.94 20.64
N THR A 126 -13.35 2.69 19.53
CA THR A 126 -12.65 1.42 19.25
C THR A 126 -11.15 1.60 19.44
N LYS A 127 -10.62 1.28 20.63
CA LYS A 127 -9.22 1.55 21.00
C LYS A 127 -8.40 0.29 21.26
N SER A 128 -9.04 -0.87 21.24
CA SER A 128 -8.44 -2.16 21.58
C SER A 128 -9.01 -3.29 20.73
N MET A 129 -8.36 -4.44 20.77
CA MET A 129 -8.84 -5.67 20.15
C MET A 129 -10.20 -6.12 20.71
N ASP A 130 -10.43 -5.91 22.01
CA ASP A 130 -11.72 -6.23 22.63
C ASP A 130 -12.83 -5.29 22.16
N ASP A 131 -12.54 -3.99 22.01
CA ASP A 131 -13.50 -3.02 21.46
C ASP A 131 -13.83 -3.35 19.99
N LEU A 132 -12.80 -3.71 19.20
CA LEU A 132 -12.97 -4.07 17.79
C LEU A 132 -13.82 -5.33 17.64
N LYS A 133 -13.52 -6.37 18.43
CA LYS A 133 -14.35 -7.57 18.47
C LYS A 133 -15.78 -7.26 18.89
N LYS A 134 -15.96 -6.43 19.91
CA LYS A 134 -17.29 -6.02 20.38
C LYS A 134 -18.07 -5.29 19.29
N LEU A 135 -17.43 -4.38 18.55
CA LEU A 135 -18.03 -3.69 17.41
C LEU A 135 -18.50 -4.70 16.36
N PHE A 136 -17.65 -5.65 15.95
CA PHE A 136 -18.05 -6.68 15.00
C PHE A 136 -19.21 -7.56 15.50
N ASP A 137 -19.19 -7.95 16.77
CA ASP A 137 -20.30 -8.71 17.37
C ASP A 137 -21.62 -7.90 17.40
N GLU A 138 -21.56 -6.59 17.60
CA GLU A 138 -22.73 -5.70 17.53
C GLU A 138 -23.26 -5.56 16.09
N LEU A 139 -22.37 -5.45 15.10
CA LEU A 139 -22.73 -5.39 13.68
C LEU A 139 -23.40 -6.69 13.21
N VAL A 140 -22.85 -7.85 13.57
CA VAL A 140 -23.44 -9.16 13.27
C VAL A 140 -24.83 -9.29 13.89
N LYS A 141 -25.01 -8.86 15.15
CA LYS A 141 -26.34 -8.86 15.79
C LYS A 141 -27.32 -7.90 15.13
N GLY A 142 -26.82 -6.80 14.56
CA GLY A 142 -27.59 -5.83 13.79
C GLY A 142 -27.97 -6.29 12.38
N GLY A 143 -27.43 -7.42 11.92
CA GLY A 143 -27.77 -8.04 10.63
C GLY A 143 -26.67 -7.98 9.56
N MET A 144 -25.49 -7.42 9.85
CA MET A 144 -24.33 -7.46 8.97
C MET A 144 -23.51 -8.72 9.27
N GLU A 145 -23.85 -9.84 8.63
CA GLU A 145 -23.32 -11.17 8.98
C GLU A 145 -21.78 -11.29 8.89
N THR A 146 -21.16 -10.54 7.98
CA THR A 146 -19.71 -10.55 7.73
C THR A 146 -19.17 -9.12 7.58
N PRO A 147 -18.90 -8.40 8.70
CA PRO A 147 -18.56 -6.97 8.67
C PRO A 147 -17.12 -6.66 8.21
N VAL A 148 -16.35 -7.65 7.74
CA VAL A 148 -14.97 -7.49 7.31
C VAL A 148 -14.79 -8.06 5.91
N ALA A 149 -14.03 -7.36 5.06
CA ALA A 149 -13.55 -7.90 3.80
C ALA A 149 -12.02 -7.94 3.82
N LEU A 150 -11.45 -9.12 3.60
CA LEU A 150 -10.01 -9.31 3.40
C LEU A 150 -9.73 -9.59 1.91
N ASN A 151 -8.72 -8.88 1.39
CA ASN A 151 -8.13 -9.06 0.08
C ASN A 151 -7.21 -10.29 0.05
N GLN A 152 -7.03 -10.93 -1.11
CA GLN A 152 -6.16 -12.11 -1.25
C GLN A 152 -4.75 -11.76 -1.71
N GLU A 153 -4.57 -10.57 -2.27
CA GLU A 153 -3.42 -10.25 -3.08
C GLU A 153 -2.14 -10.25 -2.25
N ASP A 154 -1.11 -10.92 -2.76
CA ASP A 154 0.18 -11.06 -2.09
C ASP A 154 0.85 -9.70 -1.86
N TRP A 155 0.70 -8.76 -2.79
CA TRP A 155 1.16 -7.39 -2.62
C TRP A 155 0.47 -6.69 -1.44
N SER A 156 -0.78 -7.02 -1.14
CA SER A 156 -1.50 -6.43 -0.01
C SER A 156 -1.15 -7.13 1.31
N LEU A 157 -1.32 -8.45 1.39
CA LEU A 157 -1.12 -9.19 2.63
C LEU A 157 0.36 -9.40 2.98
N ALA A 158 1.21 -9.71 1.99
CA ALA A 158 2.62 -9.99 2.24
C ALA A 158 3.48 -8.72 2.12
N ALA A 159 3.25 -7.86 1.12
CA ALA A 159 4.11 -6.68 0.89
C ALA A 159 3.66 -5.40 1.62
N HIS A 160 2.45 -5.37 2.21
CA HIS A 160 2.02 -4.26 3.06
C HIS A 160 1.70 -4.69 4.49
N TYR A 161 0.84 -5.70 4.68
CA TYR A 161 0.42 -6.06 6.03
C TYR A 161 1.55 -6.73 6.81
N LEU A 162 2.13 -7.82 6.28
CA LEU A 162 3.22 -8.55 6.95
C LEU A 162 4.49 -7.68 7.14
N THR A 163 4.76 -6.73 6.26
CA THR A 163 5.96 -5.88 6.39
C THR A 163 5.90 -4.96 7.61
N LEU A 164 4.71 -4.69 8.17
CA LEU A 164 4.57 -3.97 9.45
C LEU A 164 5.32 -4.66 10.59
N VAL A 165 5.55 -5.98 10.50
CA VAL A 165 6.39 -6.69 11.46
C VAL A 165 7.81 -6.14 11.45
N TYR A 166 8.38 -5.83 10.29
CA TYR A 166 9.76 -5.30 10.22
C TYR A 166 9.81 -3.78 10.37
N GLU A 167 8.80 -3.08 9.85
CA GLU A 167 8.75 -1.62 9.85
C GLU A 167 8.47 -1.05 11.25
N GLU A 168 7.65 -1.72 12.07
CA GLU A 168 7.27 -1.23 13.39
C GLU A 168 8.14 -1.80 14.53
N GLN A 169 9.45 -1.91 14.29
CA GLN A 169 10.42 -2.30 15.32
C GLN A 169 10.97 -1.11 16.13
N GLY A 170 10.63 0.11 15.72
CA GLY A 170 11.01 1.36 16.37
C GLY A 170 10.62 2.57 15.54
N GLU A 171 11.00 3.77 15.97
CA GLU A 171 10.70 5.01 15.23
C GLU A 171 11.66 5.26 14.07
N LYS A 172 12.79 4.54 14.01
CA LYS A 172 13.86 4.76 13.05
C LYS A 172 13.97 3.60 12.07
N LEU A 173 14.39 3.92 10.85
CA LEU A 173 14.68 2.93 9.81
C LEU A 173 15.69 1.87 10.30
N GLU A 174 16.71 2.29 11.05
CA GLU A 174 17.75 1.40 11.54
C GLU A 174 17.25 0.33 12.52
N ASP A 175 16.13 0.57 13.21
CA ASP A 175 15.55 -0.40 14.13
C ASP A 175 15.00 -1.61 13.35
N GLY A 176 14.26 -1.34 12.28
CA GLY A 176 13.79 -2.38 11.34
C GLY A 176 14.95 -3.10 10.63
N GLU A 177 15.97 -2.37 10.17
CA GLU A 177 17.16 -2.99 9.56
C GLU A 177 17.90 -3.92 10.52
N LYS A 178 18.03 -3.52 11.80
CA LYS A 178 18.66 -4.34 12.83
C LYS A 178 17.87 -5.62 13.07
N TYR A 179 16.55 -5.53 13.16
CA TYR A 179 15.69 -6.70 13.33
C TYR A 179 15.79 -7.66 12.13
N ILE A 180 15.77 -7.15 10.90
CA ILE A 180 15.97 -7.97 9.69
C ILE A 180 17.32 -8.71 9.73
N ARG A 181 18.40 -8.04 10.16
CA ARG A 181 19.72 -8.68 10.32
C ARG A 181 19.70 -9.77 11.38
N ALA A 182 19.03 -9.53 12.51
CA ALA A 182 18.89 -10.50 13.60
C ALA A 182 18.08 -11.75 13.19
N LEU A 183 17.06 -11.58 12.35
CA LEU A 183 16.36 -12.71 11.74
C LEU A 183 17.27 -13.48 10.77
N ALA A 184 18.04 -12.77 9.95
CA ALA A 184 18.93 -13.39 8.96
C ALA A 184 20.09 -14.17 9.58
N ASP A 185 20.63 -13.72 10.72
CA ASP A 185 21.70 -14.41 11.44
C ASP A 185 21.20 -15.42 12.50
N GLY A 186 19.88 -15.46 12.72
CA GLY A 186 19.21 -16.40 13.63
C GLY A 186 19.32 -16.04 15.11
N SER A 187 19.78 -14.83 15.45
CA SER A 187 19.80 -14.34 16.83
C SER A 187 18.40 -13.99 17.37
N GLU A 188 17.44 -13.73 16.48
CA GLU A 188 16.02 -13.58 16.80
C GLU A 188 15.15 -14.54 15.99
N LYS A 189 13.98 -14.85 16.57
CA LYS A 189 12.96 -15.69 15.96
C LYS A 189 11.70 -14.88 15.75
N ILE A 190 11.13 -14.96 14.55
CA ILE A 190 9.96 -14.15 14.20
C ILE A 190 8.75 -14.52 15.08
N GLU A 191 8.60 -15.80 15.43
CA GLU A 191 7.50 -16.29 16.28
C GLU A 191 7.59 -15.81 17.72
N ASP A 192 8.76 -15.33 18.17
CA ASP A 192 8.94 -14.77 19.51
C ASP A 192 8.63 -13.26 19.55
N ASN A 193 8.63 -12.59 18.39
CA ASN A 193 8.46 -11.14 18.28
C ASN A 193 7.04 -10.69 18.67
N ALA A 194 6.96 -9.69 19.55
CA ALA A 194 5.69 -9.19 20.06
C ALA A 194 4.83 -8.55 18.97
N ARG A 195 5.44 -7.83 18.02
CA ARG A 195 4.72 -7.20 16.91
C ARG A 195 4.16 -8.22 15.95
N PHE A 196 4.92 -9.28 15.65
CA PHE A 196 4.43 -10.42 14.87
C PHE A 196 3.17 -11.01 15.51
N LYS A 197 3.23 -11.36 16.81
CA LYS A 197 2.08 -11.91 17.55
C LYS A 197 0.87 -10.98 17.49
N SER A 198 1.03 -9.70 17.82
CA SER A 198 -0.09 -8.74 17.81
C SER A 198 -0.72 -8.55 16.43
N LEU A 199 0.10 -8.60 15.38
CA LEU A 199 -0.38 -8.46 14.01
C LEU A 199 -1.21 -9.69 13.61
N PHE A 200 -0.74 -10.90 13.93
CA PHE A 200 -1.50 -12.12 13.66
C PHE A 200 -2.74 -12.27 14.55
N ASP A 201 -2.70 -11.83 15.81
CA ASP A 201 -3.90 -11.75 16.65
C ASP A 201 -4.98 -10.85 16.01
N THR A 202 -4.55 -9.74 15.39
CA THR A 202 -5.45 -8.85 14.63
C THR A 202 -5.98 -9.55 13.39
N PHE A 203 -5.12 -10.20 12.62
CA PHE A 203 -5.52 -10.93 11.41
C PHE A 203 -6.51 -12.06 11.73
N ASP A 204 -6.26 -12.84 12.78
CA ASP A 204 -7.13 -13.92 13.24
C ASP A 204 -8.50 -13.40 13.67
N LEU A 205 -8.58 -12.21 14.27
CA LEU A 205 -9.86 -11.57 14.55
C LEU A 205 -10.57 -11.17 13.26
N LEU A 206 -9.89 -10.51 12.32
CA LEU A 206 -10.48 -10.08 11.05
C LEU A 206 -11.02 -11.27 10.24
N MET A 207 -10.28 -12.38 10.22
CA MET A 207 -10.68 -13.62 9.55
C MET A 207 -12.01 -14.19 10.08
N GLN A 208 -12.30 -14.05 11.37
CA GLN A 208 -13.55 -14.57 11.95
C GLN A 208 -14.80 -13.90 11.36
N TYR A 209 -14.66 -12.66 10.88
CA TYR A 209 -15.75 -11.83 10.38
C TYR A 209 -15.67 -11.59 8.86
N ASN A 210 -14.74 -12.26 8.17
CA ASN A 210 -14.47 -12.07 6.76
C ASN A 210 -15.61 -12.55 5.85
N SER A 211 -16.07 -11.70 4.93
CA SER A 211 -17.06 -12.01 3.90
C SER A 211 -16.56 -13.10 2.94
N ASN A 212 -15.26 -13.09 2.65
CA ASN A 212 -14.62 -14.04 1.75
C ASN A 212 -14.24 -15.38 2.43
N ARG A 213 -14.70 -15.68 3.64
CA ARG A 213 -14.20 -16.84 4.43
C ARG A 213 -14.40 -18.21 3.76
N GLU A 214 -15.44 -18.36 2.93
CA GLU A 214 -15.76 -19.63 2.27
C GLU A 214 -14.81 -19.90 1.09
N ASP A 215 -14.31 -18.85 0.44
CA ASP A 215 -13.34 -18.91 -0.65
C ASP A 215 -12.39 -17.70 -0.64
N PRO A 216 -11.44 -17.64 0.31
CA PRO A 216 -10.61 -16.45 0.53
C PRO A 216 -9.64 -16.18 -0.63
N LEU A 217 -9.35 -17.18 -1.46
CA LEU A 217 -8.51 -17.04 -2.66
C LEU A 217 -9.30 -16.57 -3.89
N ALA A 218 -10.61 -16.45 -3.78
CA ALA A 218 -11.45 -15.83 -4.80
C ALA A 218 -11.79 -14.37 -4.46
N ALA A 219 -11.31 -13.84 -3.34
CA ALA A 219 -11.47 -12.42 -3.01
C ALA A 219 -10.89 -11.57 -4.15
N ASP A 220 -11.60 -10.49 -4.47
CA ASP A 220 -11.21 -9.55 -5.53
C ASP A 220 -11.17 -8.14 -4.94
N TYR A 221 -10.06 -7.45 -5.16
CA TYR A 221 -9.84 -6.10 -4.67
C TYR A 221 -10.94 -5.10 -5.09
N ALA A 222 -11.38 -5.13 -6.35
CA ALA A 222 -12.36 -4.19 -6.86
C ALA A 222 -13.76 -4.47 -6.28
N SER A 223 -14.13 -5.74 -6.14
CA SER A 223 -15.36 -6.14 -5.46
C SER A 223 -15.36 -5.72 -3.99
N ASN A 224 -14.30 -6.06 -3.23
CA ASN A 224 -14.22 -5.67 -1.82
C ASN A 224 -14.27 -4.13 -1.63
N ALA A 225 -13.67 -3.36 -2.54
CA ALA A 225 -13.73 -1.90 -2.51
C ALA A 225 -15.14 -1.37 -2.80
N ALA A 226 -15.87 -2.00 -3.72
CA ALA A 226 -17.27 -1.68 -4.01
C ALA A 226 -18.18 -2.01 -2.82
N ASP A 227 -18.06 -3.21 -2.26
CA ASP A 227 -18.85 -3.67 -1.10
C ASP A 227 -18.64 -2.73 0.10
N LEU A 228 -17.39 -2.33 0.37
CA LEU A 228 -17.08 -1.32 1.39
C LEU A 228 -17.78 0.02 1.11
N ALA A 229 -17.77 0.49 -0.14
CA ALA A 229 -18.39 1.76 -0.51
C ALA A 229 -19.92 1.73 -0.39
N GLU A 230 -20.54 0.61 -0.75
CA GLU A 230 -21.99 0.38 -0.71
C GLU A 230 -22.49 0.04 0.71
N GLY A 231 -21.61 -0.50 1.55
CA GLY A 231 -21.88 -0.88 2.93
C GLY A 231 -22.47 -2.28 3.08
N ASP A 232 -22.13 -3.17 2.15
CA ASP A 232 -22.60 -4.55 2.05
C ASP A 232 -21.71 -5.54 2.82
#